data_AF-W7SD33-F1
#
_entry.id   AF-W7SD33-F1
#
_cell.length_a   1.000
_cell.length_b   1.000
_cell.length_c   1.000
_cell.angle_alpha   90.00
_cell.angle_beta   90.00
_cell.angle_gamma   90.00
#
_symmetry.space_group_name_H-M   'P 1'
#
loop_
_entity.id
_entity.type
_entity.pdbx_description
1 polymer ?
#
loop_
_entity_poly.entity_id
_entity_poly.type
_entity_poly.pdbx_seq_one_letter_code
_entity_poly.pdbx_strand_id
1 'polypeptide(L)'
;MLFSSDEDGTRRALPLATAEAKALAKGQSVTPLDASAINRESLLSTLAEASELHAALHAVSDSDDPSSSRLRAGPTRVTVTEIAALHIEQAWLAYLSACETTLTTAELADEAIHLTAAFQLAGFAHVVGTLWRIPDAVAARAARTFYRYLSDPAQTPASAVHRTVLDLRARYSDSPATWAAHLHMGA
;
A
#
# COMPACT_ATOMS: atom_id res chain seq x y z
N MET A 1 3.16 1.39 11.66
CA MET A 1 4.34 0.64 11.18
C MET A 1 4.66 1.05 9.75
N LEU A 2 5.94 1.18 9.39
CA LEU A 2 6.38 1.55 8.04
C LEU A 2 7.28 0.45 7.50
N PHE A 3 6.94 -0.18 6.37
CA PHE A 3 7.74 -1.18 5.69
C PHE A 3 8.24 -0.63 4.36
N SER A 4 9.50 -0.90 4.04
CA SER A 4 10.06 -0.62 2.71
C SER A 4 11.07 -1.67 2.29
N SER A 5 11.10 -1.98 1.00
CA SER A 5 12.18 -2.75 0.38
C SER A 5 12.46 -2.15 -1.00
N ASP A 6 13.70 -1.74 -1.24
CA ASP A 6 14.12 -1.24 -2.57
C ASP A 6 14.41 -2.41 -3.53
N GLU A 7 14.65 -3.61 -3.00
CA GLU A 7 14.97 -4.81 -3.75
C GLU A 7 13.83 -5.83 -3.72
N ASP A 8 13.63 -6.54 -4.83
CA ASP A 8 12.68 -7.65 -4.95
C ASP A 8 13.35 -8.94 -5.44
N GLY A 9 14.67 -9.07 -5.37
CA GLY A 9 15.36 -10.25 -5.92
C GLY A 9 15.24 -10.41 -7.45
N THR A 10 14.73 -9.41 -8.17
CA THR A 10 14.79 -9.28 -9.63
C THR A 10 15.46 -7.94 -10.01
N ARG A 11 15.68 -7.67 -11.31
CA ARG A 11 16.31 -6.41 -11.79
C ARG A 11 15.46 -5.14 -11.59
N ARG A 12 14.39 -5.19 -10.80
CA ARG A 12 13.36 -4.14 -10.76
C ARG A 12 13.34 -3.49 -9.38
N ALA A 13 14.24 -2.54 -9.18
CA ALA A 13 14.35 -1.81 -7.91
C ALA A 13 13.23 -0.76 -7.75
N LEU A 14 12.82 -0.52 -6.50
CA LEU A 14 12.04 0.64 -6.06
C LEU A 14 12.96 1.59 -5.27
N PRO A 15 13.88 2.33 -5.91
CA PRO A 15 14.93 3.09 -5.23
C PRO A 15 14.41 4.22 -4.32
N LEU A 16 13.12 4.53 -4.39
CA LEU A 16 12.48 5.54 -3.56
C LEU A 16 11.66 4.97 -2.40
N ALA A 17 11.46 3.64 -2.30
CA ALA A 17 10.63 3.05 -1.25
C ALA A 17 11.22 3.29 0.15
N THR A 18 12.52 3.05 0.33
CA THR A 18 13.22 3.31 1.58
C THR A 18 13.29 4.80 1.89
N ALA A 19 13.50 5.63 0.87
CA ALA A 19 13.51 7.09 1.03
C ALA A 19 12.13 7.63 1.44
N GLU A 20 11.05 7.08 0.88
CA GLU A 20 9.67 7.37 1.22
C GLU A 20 9.37 7.02 2.68
N ALA A 21 9.63 5.78 3.09
CA ALA A 21 9.41 5.34 4.47
C ALA A 21 10.22 6.17 5.47
N LYS A 22 11.50 6.48 5.18
CA LYS A 22 12.32 7.37 6.01
C LYS A 22 11.78 8.79 6.07
N ALA A 23 11.24 9.32 4.98
CA ALA A 23 10.65 10.67 4.95
C ALA A 23 9.39 10.74 5.81
N LEU A 24 8.53 9.71 5.76
CA LEU A 24 7.33 9.61 6.60
C LEU A 24 7.69 9.42 8.07
N ALA A 25 8.69 8.59 8.36
CA ALA A 25 9.22 8.40 9.71
C ALA A 25 9.77 9.67 10.35
N LYS A 26 10.32 10.63 9.59
CA LYS A 26 10.77 11.89 10.22
C LYS A 26 9.63 12.71 10.84
N GLY A 27 8.39 12.50 10.39
CA GLY A 27 7.20 13.14 10.91
C GLY A 27 6.46 12.33 11.99
N GLN A 28 6.93 11.12 12.31
CA GLN A 28 6.26 10.19 13.22
C GLN A 28 7.30 9.54 14.15
N SER A 29 6.98 9.24 15.41
CA SER A 29 7.93 8.52 16.29
C SER A 29 8.00 7.02 15.97
N VAL A 30 8.21 6.67 14.70
CA VAL A 30 8.20 5.30 14.18
C VAL A 30 9.50 5.03 13.40
N THR A 31 10.14 3.90 13.68
CA THR A 31 11.30 3.42 12.93
C THR A 31 10.83 2.58 11.73
N PRO A 32 11.23 2.91 10.49
CA PRO A 32 10.98 2.04 9.34
C PRO A 32 11.60 0.67 9.51
N LEU A 33 10.83 -0.37 9.22
CA LEU A 33 11.30 -1.73 9.14
C LEU A 33 11.82 -1.99 7.72
N ASP A 34 13.05 -2.49 7.65
CA ASP A 34 13.62 -2.99 6.40
C ASP A 34 12.98 -4.35 6.08
N ALA A 35 12.12 -4.35 5.07
CA ALA A 35 11.39 -5.53 4.67
C ALA A 35 12.26 -6.53 3.89
N SER A 36 13.48 -6.18 3.47
CA SER A 36 14.38 -7.14 2.81
C SER A 36 14.97 -8.18 3.78
N ALA A 37 15.02 -7.84 5.07
CA ALA A 37 15.61 -8.67 6.12
C ALA A 37 14.58 -9.44 6.97
N ILE A 38 13.28 -9.29 6.67
CA ILE A 38 12.22 -9.94 7.45
C ILE A 38 11.83 -11.29 6.83
N ASN A 39 11.72 -12.33 7.67
CA ASN A 39 11.18 -13.61 7.25
C ASN A 39 9.64 -13.57 7.20
N ARG A 40 9.02 -14.63 6.68
CA ARG A 40 7.57 -14.70 6.47
C ARG A 40 6.79 -14.64 7.78
N GLU A 41 7.21 -15.39 8.78
CA GLU A 41 6.54 -15.49 10.09
C GLU A 41 6.56 -14.13 10.80
N SER A 42 7.73 -13.49 10.84
CA SER A 42 7.89 -12.15 11.42
C SER A 42 7.10 -11.10 10.64
N LEU A 43 6.99 -11.20 9.31
CA LEU A 43 6.17 -10.28 8.53
C LEU A 43 4.69 -10.41 8.90
N LEU A 44 4.16 -11.64 8.93
CA LEU A 44 2.76 -11.89 9.30
C LEU A 44 2.47 -11.48 10.74
N SER A 45 3.37 -11.77 11.69
CA SER A 45 3.19 -11.34 13.09
C SER A 45 3.18 -9.83 13.22
N THR A 46 4.08 -9.15 12.50
CA THR A 46 4.16 -7.69 12.52
C THR A 46 2.92 -7.05 11.89
N LEU A 47 2.41 -7.62 10.79
CA LEU A 47 1.14 -7.19 10.20
C LEU A 47 -0.02 -7.39 11.17
N ALA A 48 -0.05 -8.50 11.91
CA ALA A 48 -1.11 -8.82 12.87
C ALA A 48 -1.18 -7.87 14.08
N GLU A 49 -0.11 -7.12 14.36
CA GLU A 49 -0.03 -6.15 15.45
C GLU A 49 -0.21 -4.69 14.99
N ALA A 50 -0.32 -4.45 13.68
CA ALA A 50 -0.35 -3.10 13.12
C ALA A 50 -1.75 -2.46 13.21
N SER A 51 -1.86 -1.38 14.00
CA SER A 51 -3.03 -0.50 13.91
C SER A 51 -2.99 0.40 12.67
N GLU A 52 -1.80 0.87 12.33
CA GLU A 52 -1.52 1.65 11.13
C GLU A 52 -0.35 1.05 10.37
N LEU A 53 -0.48 0.94 9.05
CA LEU A 53 0.48 0.33 8.17
C LEU A 53 0.74 1.23 6.97
N HIS A 54 2.00 1.51 6.68
CA HIS A 54 2.45 1.95 5.37
C HIS A 54 3.37 0.90 4.77
N ALA A 55 3.01 0.35 3.62
CA ALA A 55 3.80 -0.66 2.93
C ALA A 55 4.29 -0.11 1.58
N ALA A 56 5.54 0.34 1.53
CA ALA A 56 6.26 0.69 0.30
C ALA A 56 7.00 -0.54 -0.22
N LEU A 57 6.24 -1.51 -0.70
CA LEU A 57 6.71 -2.83 -1.10
C LEU A 57 6.35 -3.11 -2.56
N HIS A 58 6.92 -4.19 -3.11
CA HIS A 58 6.42 -4.71 -4.37
C HIS A 58 5.14 -5.51 -4.14
N ALA A 59 4.16 -5.29 -5.00
CA ALA A 59 3.01 -6.17 -5.17
C ALA A 59 3.15 -6.90 -6.50
N VAL A 60 2.70 -8.15 -6.53
CA VAL A 60 2.58 -8.95 -7.75
C VAL A 60 1.14 -9.44 -7.81
N SER A 61 0.43 -8.99 -8.84
CA SER A 61 -0.88 -9.53 -9.21
C SER A 61 -0.69 -10.78 -10.04
N ASP A 62 -1.37 -11.84 -9.66
CA ASP A 62 -1.33 -13.13 -10.34
C ASP A 62 -2.67 -13.33 -11.04
N SER A 63 -2.69 -13.18 -12.37
CA SER A 63 -3.96 -13.21 -13.12
C SER A 63 -4.55 -14.61 -13.23
N ASP A 64 -3.72 -15.64 -13.17
CA ASP A 64 -4.14 -17.03 -13.32
C ASP A 64 -4.69 -17.57 -11.99
N ASP A 65 -4.12 -17.11 -10.87
CA ASP A 65 -4.63 -17.37 -9.52
C ASP A 65 -4.57 -16.09 -8.66
N PRO A 66 -5.60 -15.23 -8.69
CA PRO A 66 -5.59 -13.98 -7.93
C PRO A 66 -5.42 -14.13 -6.43
N SER A 67 -5.78 -15.29 -5.85
CA SER A 67 -5.57 -15.60 -4.44
C SER A 67 -4.08 -15.74 -4.07
N SER A 68 -3.25 -16.06 -5.07
CA SER A 68 -1.78 -16.12 -5.01
C SER A 68 -1.10 -14.77 -5.33
N SER A 69 -1.87 -13.72 -5.60
CA SER A 69 -1.37 -12.34 -5.61
C SER A 69 -0.75 -12.01 -4.24
N ARG A 70 0.31 -11.19 -4.23
CA ARG A 70 1.23 -11.18 -3.08
C ARG A 70 1.99 -9.87 -2.91
N LEU A 71 2.27 -9.52 -1.66
CA LEU A 71 3.30 -8.55 -1.31
C LEU A 71 4.67 -9.23 -1.23
N ARG A 72 5.72 -8.54 -1.64
CA ARG A 72 7.11 -9.01 -1.57
C ARG A 72 7.95 -8.10 -0.69
N ALA A 73 8.67 -8.73 0.21
CA ALA A 73 9.55 -8.16 1.20
C ALA A 73 10.93 -8.82 1.02
N GLY A 74 11.73 -8.32 0.07
CA GLY A 74 12.94 -8.99 -0.41
C GLY A 74 12.66 -10.41 -0.93
N PRO A 75 13.28 -11.46 -0.36
CA PRO A 75 13.02 -12.86 -0.74
C PRO A 75 11.69 -13.40 -0.20
N THR A 76 11.11 -12.74 0.80
CA THR A 76 9.88 -13.14 1.46
C THR A 76 8.66 -12.66 0.67
N ARG A 77 7.56 -13.43 0.71
CA ARG A 77 6.26 -13.04 0.16
C ARG A 77 5.14 -13.42 1.11
N VAL A 78 4.05 -12.65 1.07
CA VAL A 78 2.78 -12.95 1.73
C VAL A 78 1.64 -12.79 0.72
N THR A 79 0.78 -13.79 0.61
CA THR A 79 -0.30 -13.84 -0.38
C THR A 79 -1.56 -13.14 0.12
N VAL A 80 -2.49 -12.87 -0.80
CA VAL A 80 -3.84 -12.37 -0.52
C VAL A 80 -4.52 -13.27 0.51
N THR A 81 -4.50 -14.60 0.33
CA THR A 81 -5.14 -15.55 1.25
C THR A 81 -4.51 -15.52 2.64
N GLU A 82 -3.18 -15.39 2.73
CA GLU A 82 -2.47 -15.32 4.00
C GLU A 82 -2.77 -14.03 4.77
N ILE A 83 -2.86 -12.90 4.05
CA ILE A 83 -3.24 -11.61 4.63
C ILE A 83 -4.70 -11.64 5.07
N ALA A 84 -5.61 -12.11 4.22
CA ALA A 84 -7.04 -12.16 4.51
C ALA A 84 -7.39 -13.09 5.69
N ALA A 85 -6.53 -14.07 5.99
CA ALA A 85 -6.68 -14.97 7.13
C ALA A 85 -6.27 -14.33 8.48
N LEU A 86 -5.66 -13.15 8.46
CA LEU A 86 -5.35 -12.42 9.69
C LEU A 86 -6.64 -11.92 10.36
N HIS A 87 -6.59 -11.71 11.67
CA HIS A 87 -7.65 -11.06 12.44
C HIS A 87 -7.02 -9.96 13.30
N ILE A 88 -7.11 -8.73 12.82
CA ILE A 88 -6.42 -7.58 13.41
C ILE A 88 -7.46 -6.67 14.06
N GLU A 89 -7.66 -6.81 15.38
CA GLU A 89 -8.76 -6.15 16.09
C GLU A 89 -8.68 -4.62 16.11
N GLN A 90 -7.47 -4.06 16.05
CA GLN A 90 -7.22 -2.61 16.18
C GLN A 90 -6.68 -1.99 14.89
N ALA A 91 -6.89 -2.63 13.73
CA ALA A 91 -6.42 -2.15 12.45
C ALA A 91 -7.29 -0.99 11.93
N TRP A 92 -6.70 0.20 11.84
CA TRP A 92 -7.36 1.41 11.37
C TRP A 92 -7.00 1.76 9.92
N LEU A 93 -5.72 1.83 9.56
CA LEU A 93 -5.29 2.28 8.23
C LEU A 93 -4.18 1.42 7.64
N ALA A 94 -4.37 0.93 6.41
CA ALA A 94 -3.32 0.36 5.58
C ALA A 94 -3.12 1.20 4.30
N TYR A 95 -1.99 1.88 4.19
CA TYR A 95 -1.55 2.56 2.97
C TYR A 95 -0.58 1.66 2.21
N LEU A 96 -1.02 1.12 1.08
CA LEU A 96 -0.23 0.24 0.22
C LEU A 96 0.42 1.08 -0.90
N SER A 97 1.64 1.56 -0.65
CA SER A 97 2.49 2.24 -1.65
C SER A 97 3.15 1.20 -2.57
N ALA A 98 2.31 0.39 -3.19
CA ALA A 98 2.69 -0.68 -4.10
C ALA A 98 1.81 -0.61 -5.35
N CYS A 99 2.42 -0.92 -6.49
CA CYS A 99 1.73 -0.88 -7.78
C CYS A 99 0.69 -2.01 -7.88
N GLU A 100 -0.42 -1.76 -8.57
CA GLU A 100 -1.40 -2.81 -8.94
C GLU A 100 -2.05 -3.52 -7.73
N THR A 101 -2.10 -2.86 -6.57
CA THR A 101 -2.64 -3.41 -5.32
C THR A 101 -4.14 -3.64 -5.33
N THR A 102 -4.86 -3.05 -6.29
CA THR A 102 -6.29 -3.27 -6.52
C THR A 102 -6.59 -3.77 -7.93
N LEU A 103 -5.58 -4.30 -8.62
CA LEU A 103 -5.80 -4.90 -9.93
C LEU A 103 -6.42 -6.29 -9.75
N THR A 104 -7.63 -6.47 -10.28
CA THR A 104 -8.29 -7.78 -10.47
C THR A 104 -8.33 -8.12 -11.97
N THR A 105 -8.53 -9.38 -12.33
CA THR A 105 -8.74 -9.76 -13.74
C THR A 105 -10.15 -9.37 -14.19
N ALA A 106 -10.34 -9.17 -15.49
CA ALA A 106 -11.65 -8.80 -16.04
C ALA A 106 -12.72 -9.88 -15.80
N GLU A 107 -12.31 -11.15 -15.72
CA GLU A 107 -13.16 -12.30 -15.43
C GLU A 107 -13.63 -12.34 -13.97
N LEU A 108 -12.87 -11.69 -13.09
CA LEU A 108 -13.11 -11.59 -11.65
C LEU A 108 -13.31 -10.13 -11.23
N ALA A 109 -13.82 -9.29 -12.16
CA ALA A 109 -14.07 -7.88 -11.89
C ALA A 109 -15.11 -7.67 -10.78
N ASP A 110 -16.02 -8.64 -10.62
CA ASP A 110 -17.04 -8.67 -9.57
C ASP A 110 -16.54 -9.35 -8.27
N GLU A 111 -15.35 -9.95 -8.28
CA GLU A 111 -14.73 -10.58 -7.12
C GLU A 111 -13.61 -9.72 -6.54
N ALA A 112 -13.66 -9.45 -5.24
CA ALA A 112 -12.67 -8.63 -4.54
C ALA A 112 -11.39 -9.42 -4.20
N ILE A 113 -10.82 -10.16 -5.16
CA ILE A 113 -9.57 -10.93 -4.94
C ILE A 113 -8.36 -10.08 -5.31
N HIS A 114 -8.07 -9.10 -4.47
CA HIS A 114 -6.91 -8.22 -4.60
C HIS A 114 -6.38 -7.82 -3.22
N LEU A 115 -5.14 -7.29 -3.17
CA LEU A 115 -4.46 -6.99 -1.91
C LEU A 115 -5.26 -6.00 -1.05
N THR A 116 -5.83 -4.94 -1.62
CA THR A 116 -6.61 -3.97 -0.82
C THR A 116 -7.82 -4.60 -0.12
N ALA A 117 -8.53 -5.54 -0.76
CA ALA A 117 -9.61 -6.27 -0.14
C ALA A 117 -9.11 -7.27 0.92
N ALA A 118 -7.96 -7.91 0.69
CA ALA A 118 -7.33 -8.78 1.68
C ALA A 118 -7.01 -8.04 2.99
N PHE A 119 -6.47 -6.83 2.90
CA PHE A 119 -6.21 -5.99 4.08
C PHE A 119 -7.50 -5.55 4.76
N GLN A 120 -8.57 -5.29 4.01
CA GLN A 120 -9.87 -4.97 4.60
C GLN A 120 -10.46 -6.18 5.34
N LEU A 121 -10.39 -7.38 4.75
CA LEU A 121 -10.82 -8.63 5.38
C LEU A 121 -10.00 -8.97 6.63
N ALA A 122 -8.71 -8.63 6.64
CA ALA A 122 -7.82 -8.79 7.78
C ALA A 122 -8.22 -7.91 8.98
N GLY A 123 -8.99 -6.85 8.77
CA GLY A 123 -9.51 -5.97 9.83
C GLY A 123 -9.24 -4.48 9.64
N PHE A 124 -8.49 -4.05 8.61
CA PHE A 124 -8.21 -2.62 8.40
C PHE A 124 -9.48 -1.85 8.01
N ALA A 125 -9.88 -0.88 8.85
CA ALA A 125 -11.06 -0.04 8.59
C ALA A 125 -10.92 0.82 7.32
N HIS A 126 -9.70 1.24 6.99
CA HIS A 126 -9.38 1.99 5.79
C HIS A 126 -8.18 1.40 5.07
N VAL A 127 -8.30 1.20 3.76
CA VAL A 127 -7.21 0.74 2.91
C VAL A 127 -7.04 1.69 1.73
N VAL A 128 -5.81 2.15 1.50
CA VAL A 128 -5.43 2.98 0.36
C VAL A 128 -4.51 2.17 -0.53
N GLY A 129 -4.81 2.14 -1.84
CA GLY A 129 -4.01 1.41 -2.82
C GLY A 129 -4.05 2.07 -4.19
N THR A 130 -3.52 1.36 -5.19
CA THR A 130 -3.48 1.80 -6.59
C THR A 130 -4.14 0.79 -7.52
N LEU A 131 -4.92 1.29 -8.48
CA LEU A 131 -5.55 0.49 -9.55
C LEU A 131 -4.51 -0.03 -10.55
N TRP A 132 -3.50 0.79 -10.86
CA TRP A 132 -2.44 0.47 -11.81
C TRP A 132 -1.12 1.09 -11.37
N ARG A 133 -0.05 0.69 -12.04
CA ARG A 133 1.30 1.20 -11.82
C ARG A 133 1.41 2.69 -12.14
N ILE A 134 1.99 3.45 -11.20
CA ILE A 134 2.38 4.85 -11.38
C ILE A 134 3.89 5.00 -11.18
N PRO A 135 4.52 6.08 -11.70
CA PRO A 135 5.94 6.31 -11.47
C PRO A 135 6.27 6.47 -9.98
N ASP A 136 7.37 5.87 -9.50
CA ASP A 136 7.80 5.90 -8.09
C ASP A 136 7.82 7.31 -7.49
N ALA A 137 8.31 8.30 -8.24
CA ALA A 137 8.37 9.69 -7.77
C ALA A 137 6.98 10.30 -7.53
N VAL A 138 5.97 9.82 -8.26
CA VAL A 138 4.56 10.21 -8.10
C VAL A 138 3.95 9.49 -6.91
N ALA A 139 4.20 8.18 -6.75
CA ALA A 139 3.77 7.41 -5.58
C ALA A 139 4.31 8.01 -4.28
N ALA A 140 5.61 8.28 -4.21
CA ALA A 140 6.24 8.89 -3.04
C ALA A 140 5.71 10.30 -2.76
N ARG A 141 5.32 11.05 -3.80
CA ARG A 141 4.65 12.34 -3.62
C ARG A 141 3.24 12.17 -3.08
N ALA A 142 2.47 11.23 -3.63
CA ALA A 142 1.12 10.93 -3.18
C ALA A 142 1.11 10.55 -1.71
N ALA A 143 2.00 9.65 -1.28
CA ALA A 143 2.10 9.23 0.12
C ALA A 143 2.39 10.42 1.05
N ARG A 144 3.37 11.26 0.73
CA ARG A 144 3.67 12.46 1.53
C ARG A 144 2.49 13.44 1.58
N THR A 145 1.83 13.68 0.46
CA THR A 145 0.67 14.56 0.38
C THR A 145 -0.51 14.01 1.19
N PHE A 146 -0.75 12.70 1.11
CA PHE A 146 -1.78 12.00 1.88
C PHE A 146 -1.55 12.16 3.38
N TYR A 147 -0.36 11.80 3.89
CA TYR A 147 -0.09 11.93 5.33
C TYR A 147 -0.08 13.38 5.81
N ARG A 148 0.32 14.33 4.96
CA ARG A 148 0.17 15.76 5.26
C ARG A 148 -1.30 16.13 5.48
N TYR A 149 -2.21 15.69 4.63
CA TYR A 149 -3.64 15.93 4.84
C TYR A 149 -4.19 15.17 6.04
N LEU A 150 -3.79 13.91 6.23
CA LEU A 150 -4.26 13.09 7.34
C LEU A 150 -3.81 13.61 8.72
N SER A 151 -2.73 14.39 8.78
CA SER A 151 -2.28 15.04 10.02
C SER A 151 -3.23 16.10 10.57
N ASP A 152 -4.19 16.57 9.76
CA ASP A 152 -5.28 17.44 10.21
C ASP A 152 -6.42 16.59 10.80
N PRO A 153 -6.76 16.74 12.10
CA PRO A 153 -7.81 15.95 12.75
C PRO A 153 -9.21 16.09 12.13
N ALA A 154 -9.43 17.10 11.30
CA ALA A 154 -10.68 17.27 10.56
C ALA A 154 -10.76 16.42 9.29
N GLN A 155 -9.67 15.78 8.87
CA GLN A 155 -9.64 14.90 7.69
C GLN A 155 -9.86 13.44 8.08
N THR A 156 -10.52 12.71 7.18
CA THR A 156 -10.58 11.26 7.19
C THR A 156 -9.59 10.70 6.17
N PRO A 157 -9.24 9.40 6.22
CA PRO A 157 -8.44 8.78 5.16
C PRO A 157 -9.03 8.97 3.76
N ALA A 158 -10.36 8.88 3.62
CA ALA A 158 -11.05 9.13 2.36
C ALA A 158 -10.85 10.57 1.86
N SER A 159 -11.04 11.58 2.73
CA SER A 159 -10.87 12.98 2.34
C SER A 159 -9.40 13.32 2.05
N ALA A 160 -8.46 12.70 2.77
CA ALA A 160 -7.03 12.84 2.53
C ALA A 160 -6.61 12.26 1.16
N VAL A 161 -7.13 11.09 0.77
CA VAL A 161 -6.92 10.54 -0.58
C VAL A 161 -7.53 11.47 -1.64
N HIS A 162 -8.76 11.93 -1.44
CA HIS A 162 -9.42 12.82 -2.37
C HIS A 162 -8.61 14.10 -2.63
N ARG A 163 -8.17 14.78 -1.56
CA ARG A 163 -7.32 15.98 -1.68
C ARG A 163 -5.98 15.69 -2.34
N THR A 164 -5.39 14.53 -2.04
CA THR A 164 -4.14 14.09 -2.68
C THR A 164 -4.31 13.92 -4.19
N VAL A 165 -5.39 13.29 -4.63
CA VAL A 165 -5.71 13.13 -6.06
C VAL A 165 -5.95 14.48 -6.74
N LEU A 166 -6.63 15.42 -6.07
CA LEU A 166 -6.82 16.79 -6.60
C LEU A 166 -5.49 17.54 -6.77
N ASP A 167 -4.59 17.47 -5.79
CA ASP A 167 -3.25 18.06 -5.88
C ASP A 167 -2.44 17.46 -7.03
N LEU A 168 -2.49 16.13 -7.20
CA LEU A 168 -1.84 15.44 -8.32
C LEU A 168 -2.46 15.84 -9.66
N ARG A 169 -3.79 15.92 -9.76
CA ARG A 169 -4.49 16.33 -10.98
C ARG A 169 -4.15 17.76 -11.37
N ALA A 170 -4.08 18.68 -10.42
CA ALA A 170 -3.68 20.06 -10.68
C ALA A 170 -2.25 20.16 -11.24
N ARG A 171 -1.37 19.23 -10.83
CA ARG A 171 0.03 19.20 -11.27
C ARG A 171 0.26 18.43 -12.58
N TYR A 172 -0.54 17.41 -12.82
CA TYR A 172 -0.41 16.48 -13.96
C TYR A 172 -1.71 16.46 -14.77
N SER A 173 -2.25 17.64 -15.09
CA SER A 173 -3.59 17.80 -15.70
C SER A 173 -3.80 16.95 -16.94
N ASP A 174 -2.75 16.83 -17.76
CA ASP A 174 -2.79 16.19 -19.07
C ASP A 174 -2.42 14.69 -18.98
N SER A 175 -2.27 14.14 -17.78
CA SER A 175 -1.87 12.75 -17.57
C SER A 175 -2.75 12.05 -16.51
N PRO A 176 -4.02 11.73 -16.83
CA PRO A 176 -4.93 10.99 -15.94
C PRO A 176 -4.34 9.72 -15.35
N ALA A 177 -3.57 8.96 -16.13
CA ALA A 177 -2.87 7.76 -15.67
C ALA A 177 -1.93 8.02 -14.47
N THR A 178 -1.51 9.26 -14.23
CA THR A 178 -0.62 9.63 -13.12
C THR A 178 -1.37 9.96 -11.83
N TRP A 179 -2.57 10.53 -11.91
CA TRP A 179 -3.30 11.02 -10.73
C TRP A 179 -4.54 10.20 -10.38
N ALA A 180 -5.15 9.49 -11.34
CA ALA A 180 -6.40 8.76 -11.13
C ALA A 180 -6.19 7.34 -10.56
N ALA A 181 -4.95 6.94 -10.27
CA ALA A 181 -4.64 5.57 -9.87
C ALA A 181 -5.02 5.26 -8.42
N HIS A 182 -5.04 6.25 -7.53
CA HIS A 182 -5.23 6.02 -6.09
C HIS A 182 -6.71 5.85 -5.76
N LEU A 183 -6.99 4.87 -4.89
CA LEU A 183 -8.31 4.64 -4.35
C LEU A 183 -8.26 4.45 -2.84
N HIS A 184 -9.41 4.66 -2.22
CA HIS A 184 -9.68 4.34 -0.82
C HIS A 184 -10.81 3.31 -0.75
N MET A 185 -10.64 2.32 0.12
CA MET A 185 -11.63 1.29 0.46
C MET A 185 -11.87 1.33 1.96
N GLY A 186 -13.13 1.28 2.40
CA GLY A 186 -13.49 1.29 3.81
C GLY A 186 -14.45 2.43 4.18
N ALA A 187 -14.84 2.46 5.46
CA ALA A 187 -15.84 3.38 6.01
C ALA A 187 -15.22 4.38 6.96
#